data_AF-A0AAD2QF38-F1
#
_entry.id   AF-A0AAD2QF38-F1
#
_cell.length_a   1.000
_cell.length_b   1.000
_cell.length_c   1.000
_cell.angle_alpha   90.00
_cell.angle_beta   90.00
_cell.angle_gamma   90.00
#
_symmetry.space_group_name_H-M   'P 1'
#
loop_
_entity.id
_entity.type
_entity.pdbx_description
1 polymer ?
#
loop_
_entity_poly.entity_id
_entity_poly.type
_entity_poly.pdbx_seq_one_letter_code
_entity_poly.pdbx_strand_id
1 'polypeptide(L)'
;MRKSRLSRYKQNKLIELFVAGVTARTAAELVGINKNTAAYYFHRLRLLIYQNSPHLEMFDGEVEADESYFGGQRKGKRGRGAAGKVAVFGLLKRNGKVYTVTVPNTQTA
;
A
#
# COMPACT_ATOMS: atom_id res chain seq x y z
N MET A 1 5.58 12.87 -16.70
CA MET A 1 6.82 12.45 -17.39
C MET A 1 7.11 13.39 -18.55
N ARG A 2 8.02 14.37 -18.36
CA ARG A 2 8.18 15.51 -19.28
C ARG A 2 8.71 15.15 -20.69
N LYS A 3 9.14 13.89 -20.93
CA LYS A 3 9.74 13.42 -22.20
C LYS A 3 9.36 11.97 -22.58
N SER A 4 8.14 11.52 -22.30
CA SER A 4 7.72 10.18 -22.73
C SER A 4 7.52 10.13 -24.25
N ARG A 5 8.08 9.11 -24.92
CA ARG A 5 7.84 8.83 -26.35
C ARG A 5 6.47 8.18 -26.61
N LEU A 6 5.72 7.86 -25.56
CA LEU A 6 4.37 7.31 -25.67
C LEU A 6 3.36 8.41 -26.02
N SER A 7 2.37 8.08 -26.85
CA SER A 7 1.25 8.99 -27.11
C SER A 7 0.48 9.31 -25.82
N ARG A 8 -0.17 10.48 -25.79
CA ARG A 8 -0.97 10.90 -24.62
C ARG A 8 -2.09 9.89 -24.30
N TYR A 9 -2.69 9.27 -25.33
CA TYR A 9 -3.65 8.19 -25.16
C TYR A 9 -3.06 6.99 -24.38
N LYS A 10 -1.89 6.47 -24.82
CA LYS A 10 -1.23 5.35 -24.14
C LYS A 10 -0.82 5.71 -22.71
N GLN A 11 -0.36 6.94 -22.49
CA GLN A 11 -0.02 7.44 -21.15
C GLN A 11 -1.24 7.46 -20.22
N ASN A 12 -2.36 7.99 -20.68
CA ASN A 12 -3.61 8.03 -19.91
C ASN A 12 -4.12 6.62 -19.59
N LYS A 13 -4.08 5.71 -20.58
CA LYS A 13 -4.50 4.31 -20.35
C LYS A 13 -3.61 3.58 -19.34
N LEU A 14 -2.30 3.83 -19.36
CA LEU A 14 -1.38 3.28 -18.34
C LEU A 14 -1.68 3.82 -16.94
N ILE A 15 -2.07 5.09 -16.81
CA ILE A 15 -2.45 5.67 -15.52
C ILE A 15 -3.74 5.02 -15.02
N GLU A 16 -4.75 4.89 -15.87
CA GLU A 16 -6.01 4.23 -15.55
C GLU A 16 -5.78 2.79 -15.06
N LEU A 17 -4.99 2.01 -15.79
CA LEU A 17 -4.66 0.62 -15.42
C LEU A 17 -3.83 0.52 -14.14
N PHE A 18 -2.94 1.50 -13.90
CA PHE A 18 -2.18 1.58 -12.66
C PHE A 18 -3.10 1.81 -11.45
N VAL A 19 -4.05 2.74 -11.56
CA VAL A 19 -5.04 3.03 -10.51
C VAL A 19 -5.96 1.83 -10.27
N ALA A 20 -6.33 1.11 -11.32
CA ALA A 20 -7.13 -0.11 -11.24
C ALA A 20 -6.37 -1.34 -10.66
N GLY A 21 -5.09 -1.20 -10.30
CA GLY A 21 -4.29 -2.30 -9.71
C GLY A 21 -3.90 -3.39 -10.71
N VAL A 22 -4.03 -3.14 -12.02
CA VAL A 22 -3.65 -4.11 -13.06
C VAL A 22 -2.13 -4.34 -13.02
N THR A 23 -1.68 -5.57 -13.30
CA THR A 23 -0.23 -5.82 -13.35
C THR A 23 0.42 -5.11 -14.54
N ALA A 24 1.67 -4.68 -14.40
CA ALA A 24 2.40 -4.02 -15.49
C ALA A 24 2.51 -4.90 -16.75
N ARG A 25 2.52 -6.23 -16.60
CA ARG A 25 2.54 -7.18 -17.71
C ARG A 25 1.24 -7.12 -18.50
N THR A 26 0.10 -7.28 -17.82
CA THR A 26 -1.23 -7.19 -18.43
C THR A 26 -1.46 -5.81 -19.04
N ALA A 27 -1.03 -4.74 -18.36
CA ALA A 27 -1.14 -3.38 -18.90
C ALA A 27 -0.32 -3.19 -20.19
N ALA A 28 0.83 -3.85 -20.32
CA ALA A 28 1.63 -3.79 -21.55
C ALA A 28 0.89 -4.42 -22.74
N GLU A 29 0.24 -5.55 -22.51
CA GLU A 29 -0.58 -6.26 -23.52
C GLU A 29 -1.79 -5.40 -23.92
N LEU A 30 -2.55 -4.89 -22.94
CA LEU A 30 -3.74 -4.06 -23.19
C LEU A 30 -3.44 -2.74 -23.91
N VAL A 31 -2.26 -2.14 -23.67
CA VAL A 31 -1.86 -0.86 -24.27
C VAL A 31 -1.06 -1.06 -25.56
N GLY A 32 -0.63 -2.29 -25.86
CA GLY A 32 0.21 -2.61 -27.00
C GLY A 32 1.58 -1.93 -26.91
N ILE A 33 2.31 -2.16 -25.82
CA ILE A 33 3.68 -1.68 -25.61
C ILE A 33 4.58 -2.78 -25.04
N ASN A 34 5.88 -2.55 -25.04
CA ASN A 34 6.82 -3.48 -24.42
C ASN A 34 6.58 -3.58 -22.89
N LYS A 35 6.63 -4.80 -22.34
CA LYS A 35 6.48 -5.07 -20.91
C LYS A 35 7.43 -4.25 -20.02
N ASN A 36 8.67 -4.05 -20.45
CA ASN A 36 9.66 -3.27 -19.71
C ASN A 36 9.29 -1.78 -19.71
N THR A 37 8.68 -1.28 -20.79
CA THR A 37 8.16 0.09 -20.84
C THR A 37 7.01 0.28 -19.86
N ALA A 38 6.06 -0.66 -19.79
CA ALA A 38 4.96 -0.60 -18.83
C ALA A 38 5.47 -0.68 -17.38
N ALA A 39 6.38 -1.62 -17.09
CA ALA A 39 7.00 -1.76 -15.77
C ALA A 39 7.75 -0.49 -15.34
N TYR A 40 8.55 0.08 -16.25
CA TYR A 40 9.23 1.35 -16.01
C TYR A 40 8.23 2.49 -15.76
N TYR A 41 7.16 2.58 -16.56
CA TYR A 41 6.14 3.61 -16.40
C TYR A 41 5.45 3.52 -15.02
N PHE A 42 5.07 2.31 -14.60
CA PHE A 42 4.44 2.06 -13.29
C PHE A 42 5.39 2.38 -12.14
N HIS A 43 6.66 2.02 -12.26
CA HIS A 43 7.68 2.41 -11.28
C HIS A 43 7.79 3.95 -11.18
N ARG A 44 7.80 4.67 -12.31
CA ARG A 44 7.82 6.13 -12.32
C ARG A 44 6.58 6.75 -11.67
N LEU A 45 5.40 6.15 -11.86
CA LEU A 45 4.18 6.58 -11.16
C LEU A 45 4.32 6.40 -9.65
N ARG A 46 4.83 5.25 -9.18
CA ARG A 46 5.07 5.02 -7.74
C ARG A 46 6.04 6.04 -7.14
N LEU A 47 7.14 6.35 -7.84
CA LEU A 47 8.07 7.38 -7.39
C LEU A 47 7.44 8.77 -7.31
N LEU A 48 6.59 9.12 -8.28
CA LEU A 48 5.86 10.40 -8.24
C LEU A 48 4.89 10.45 -7.05
N ILE A 49 4.16 9.37 -6.80
CA ILE A 49 3.27 9.27 -5.64
C ILE A 49 4.09 9.41 -4.35
N TYR A 50 5.21 8.71 -4.24
CA TYR A 50 6.11 8.79 -3.09
C TYR A 50 6.60 10.22 -2.84
N GLN A 51 7.09 10.91 -3.88
CA GLN A 51 7.57 12.29 -3.79
C GLN A 51 6.50 13.30 -3.39
N ASN A 52 5.21 13.00 -3.63
CA ASN A 52 4.08 13.87 -3.29
C ASN A 52 3.29 13.39 -2.07
N SER A 53 3.73 12.29 -1.42
CA SER A 53 3.09 11.79 -0.21
C SER A 53 3.56 12.61 1.00
N PRO A 54 2.66 13.03 1.91
CA PRO A 54 3.04 13.72 3.14
C PRO A 54 3.77 12.80 4.14
N HIS A 55 3.68 11.48 3.98
CA HIS A 55 4.24 10.47 4.89
C HIS A 55 5.58 9.93 4.36
N LEU A 56 6.57 10.83 4.26
CA LEU A 56 7.89 10.67 3.62
C LEU A 56 8.89 9.75 4.35
N GLU A 57 8.45 8.66 4.96
CA GLU A 57 9.39 7.59 5.31
C GLU A 57 9.07 6.35 4.49
N MET A 58 9.84 6.15 3.43
CA MET A 58 9.97 4.83 2.86
C MET A 58 10.56 3.94 3.94
N PHE A 59 9.82 2.92 4.33
CA PHE A 59 10.40 1.85 5.12
C PHE A 59 11.51 1.20 4.30
N ASP A 60 12.69 1.09 4.89
CA ASP A 60 13.81 0.32 4.37
C ASP A 60 14.25 -0.68 5.44
N GLY A 61 15.03 -1.67 5.03
CA GLY A 61 15.49 -2.73 5.92
C GLY A 61 14.35 -3.64 6.40
N GLU A 62 14.51 -4.16 7.62
CA GLU A 62 13.55 -5.05 8.27
C GLU A 62 12.36 -4.25 8.82
N VAL A 63 11.17 -4.64 8.38
CA VAL A 63 9.90 -4.11 8.87
C VAL A 63 9.13 -5.26 9.49
N GLU A 64 8.72 -5.10 10.74
CA GLU A 64 7.83 -6.01 11.42
C GLU A 64 6.39 -5.50 11.30
N ALA A 65 5.48 -6.40 10.97
CA ALA A 65 4.05 -6.13 10.95
C ALA A 65 3.39 -6.97 12.04
N ASP A 66 2.62 -6.33 12.93
CA ASP A 66 1.92 -7.03 14.00
C ASP A 66 0.53 -6.43 14.28
N GLU A 67 -0.33 -7.25 14.88
CA GLU A 67 -1.65 -6.87 15.35
C GLU A 67 -1.72 -6.89 16.87
N SER A 68 -1.96 -5.71 17.46
CA SER A 68 -2.12 -5.53 18.90
C SER A 68 -3.57 -5.20 19.25
N TYR A 69 -4.04 -5.69 20.41
CA TYR A 69 -5.43 -5.49 20.87
C TYR A 69 -5.43 -4.74 22.21
N PHE A 70 -5.91 -3.51 22.20
CA PHE A 70 -5.92 -2.61 23.36
C PHE A 70 -7.32 -2.51 24.00
N GLY A 71 -7.38 -2.18 25.29
CA GLY A 71 -8.63 -2.00 26.01
C GLY A 71 -9.31 -3.32 26.42
N GLY A 72 -10.63 -3.26 26.62
CA GLY A 72 -11.43 -4.40 27.07
C GLY A 72 -11.12 -4.85 28.51
N GLN A 73 -10.65 -3.94 29.38
CA GLN A 73 -10.48 -4.23 30.81
C GLN A 73 -11.85 -4.48 31.45
N ARG A 74 -12.21 -5.76 31.59
CA ARG A 74 -13.43 -6.22 32.26
C ARG A 74 -13.23 -7.62 32.81
N LYS A 75 -14.06 -8.02 33.78
CA LYS A 75 -14.12 -9.42 34.25
C LYS A 75 -14.71 -10.30 33.13
N GLY A 76 -14.20 -11.53 32.97
CA GLY A 76 -14.69 -12.50 31.97
C GLY A 76 -13.61 -12.98 31.00
N LYS A 77 -14.02 -13.38 29.79
CA LYS A 77 -13.16 -13.95 28.74
C LYS A 77 -11.95 -13.03 28.45
N ARG A 78 -10.74 -13.59 28.56
CA ARG A 78 -9.45 -12.91 28.30
C ARG A 78 -8.92 -13.27 26.89
N GLY A 79 -7.81 -12.64 26.49
CA GLY A 79 -7.17 -12.87 25.19
C GLY A 79 -7.66 -11.93 24.09
N ARG A 80 -7.29 -12.20 22.82
CA ARG A 80 -7.59 -11.33 21.67
C ARG A 80 -9.09 -11.20 21.40
N GLY A 81 -9.84 -12.29 21.52
CA GLY A 81 -11.31 -12.33 21.31
C GLY A 81 -12.16 -11.85 22.50
N ALA A 82 -11.60 -11.06 23.41
CA ALA A 82 -12.38 -10.44 24.48
C ALA A 82 -13.12 -9.21 23.94
N ALA A 83 -14.43 -9.09 24.20
CA ALA A 83 -15.19 -7.95 23.68
C ALA A 83 -14.75 -6.62 24.33
N GLY A 84 -14.92 -5.53 23.57
CA GLY A 84 -14.48 -4.19 23.96
C GLY A 84 -12.99 -3.94 23.73
N LYS A 85 -12.29 -4.83 23.00
CA LYS A 85 -10.92 -4.60 22.53
C LYS A 85 -10.92 -3.87 21.19
N VAL A 86 -9.99 -2.95 21.05
CA VAL A 86 -9.69 -2.24 19.80
C VAL A 86 -8.46 -2.88 19.19
N ALA A 87 -8.58 -3.42 17.99
CA ALA A 87 -7.44 -3.90 17.24
C ALA A 87 -6.70 -2.71 16.60
N VAL A 88 -5.39 -2.77 16.66
CA VAL A 88 -4.46 -1.80 16.09
C VAL A 88 -3.44 -2.58 15.29
N PHE A 89 -3.34 -2.26 14.01
CA PHE A 89 -2.31 -2.79 13.15
C PHE A 89 -1.10 -1.87 13.19
N GLY A 90 0.09 -2.43 13.39
CA GLY A 90 1.34 -1.69 13.52
C GLY A 90 2.38 -2.17 12.49
N LEU A 91 3.11 -1.21 11.93
CA LEU A 91 4.35 -1.43 11.19
C LEU A 91 5.51 -0.82 11.99
N LEU A 92 6.44 -1.65 12.45
CA LEU A 92 7.65 -1.25 13.14
C LEU A 92 8.84 -1.36 12.19
N LYS A 93 9.49 -0.23 11.91
CA LYS A 93 10.83 -0.24 11.32
C LYS A 93 11.84 -0.54 12.43
N ARG A 94 12.71 -1.55 12.27
CA ARG A 94 13.75 -1.84 13.27
C ARG A 94 14.65 -0.61 13.48
N ASN A 95 14.83 -0.20 14.74
CA ASN A 95 15.51 1.06 15.11
C ASN A 95 14.93 2.34 14.47
N GLY A 96 13.66 2.30 14.03
CA GLY A 96 12.99 3.41 13.37
C GLY A 96 11.67 3.75 14.03
N LYS A 97 10.75 4.32 13.24
CA LYS A 97 9.42 4.72 13.71
C LYS A 97 8.43 3.55 13.64
N VAL A 98 7.43 3.63 14.50
CA VAL A 98 6.24 2.79 14.46
C VAL A 98 5.11 3.57 13.81
N TYR A 99 4.45 2.94 12.85
CA TYR A 99 3.23 3.44 12.23
C TYR A 99 2.07 2.57 12.67
N THR A 100 1.01 3.16 13.22
CA THR A 100 -0.14 2.40 13.71
C THR A 100 -1.43 2.91 13.10
N VAL A 101 -2.36 1.99 12.84
CA VAL A 101 -3.72 2.31 12.40
C VAL A 101 -4.71 1.52 13.25
N THR A 102 -5.75 2.17 13.74
CA THR A 102 -6.88 1.49 14.38
C THR A 102 -7.66 0.73 13.32
N VAL A 103 -7.91 -0.56 13.56
CA VAL A 103 -8.67 -1.42 12.64
C VAL A 103 -10.16 -1.18 12.89
N PRO A 104 -10.92 -0.64 11.91
CA PRO A 104 -12.29 -0.22 12.12
C PRO A 104 -13.29 -1.39 12.25
N ASN A 105 -12.98 -2.54 11.65
CA ASN A 105 -13.81 -3.74 11.75
C ASN A 105 -12.95 -5.00 11.95
N THR A 106 -13.26 -5.76 13.01
CA THR A 106 -12.60 -7.01 13.37
C THR A 106 -13.54 -8.22 13.31
N GLN A 107 -14.75 -8.03 12.77
CA GLN A 107 -15.71 -9.11 12.58
C GLN A 107 -15.26 -9.99 11.41
N THR A 108 -15.41 -11.31 11.56
CA THR A 108 -15.27 -12.26 10.46
C THR A 108 -16.32 -11.97 9.38
N ALA A 109 -15.91 -12.10 8.12
CA ALA A 109 -16.77 -12.01 6.95
C ALA A 109 -17.84 -13.11 6.94
#